data_AF-A0AAV4ILG7-F1
#
_entry.id   AF-A0AAV4ILG7-F1
#
_cell.length_a   1.000
_cell.length_b   1.000
_cell.length_c   1.000
_cell.angle_alpha   90.00
_cell.angle_beta   90.00
_cell.angle_gamma   90.00
#
_symmetry.space_group_name_H-M   'P 1'
#
loop_
_entity.id
_entity.type
_entity.pdbx_description
1 polymer ?
#
loop_
_entity_poly.entity_id
_entity_poly.type
_entity_poly.pdbx_seq_one_letter_code
_entity_poly.pdbx_strand_id
1 'polypeptide(L)'
;MLARLGTLMAWCRIKFKPKKSRSLSIRKVKIEEAVTFTVAEQQTPTVSQEPVKSLGRWYDSSLKDTRRGVETVQFASEGLLAINKCGIQGKFKVWCL
;
A
#
# COMPACT_ATOMS: atom_id res chain seq x y z
N MET A 1 4.35 -15.28 -15.28
CA MET A 1 3.69 -16.44 -14.64
C MET A 1 2.43 -16.02 -13.87
N LEU A 2 1.37 -15.57 -14.56
CA LEU A 2 0.03 -15.31 -13.96
C LEU A 2 -1.13 -15.51 -14.99
N ALA A 3 -0.90 -16.26 -16.06
CA ALA A 3 -1.87 -16.41 -17.15
C ALA A 3 -3.23 -16.97 -16.66
N ARG A 4 -3.21 -17.98 -15.79
CA ARG A 4 -4.40 -18.57 -15.17
C ARG A 4 -5.22 -17.56 -14.37
N LEU A 5 -4.57 -16.65 -13.64
CA LEU A 5 -5.25 -15.57 -12.91
C LEU A 5 -5.97 -14.65 -13.89
N GLY A 6 -5.32 -14.29 -15.00
CA GLY A 6 -5.93 -13.49 -16.07
C GLY A 6 -7.20 -14.15 -16.63
N THR A 7 -7.16 -15.46 -16.91
CA THR A 7 -8.33 -16.22 -17.38
C THR A 7 -9.47 -16.24 -16.36
N LEU A 8 -9.17 -16.51 -15.09
CA LEU A 8 -10.19 -16.53 -14.03
C LEU A 8 -10.83 -15.15 -13.82
N MET A 9 -10.03 -14.09 -13.81
CA MET A 9 -10.53 -12.72 -13.70
C MET A 9 -11.43 -12.38 -14.89
N ALA A 10 -11.05 -12.78 -16.10
CA ALA A 10 -11.89 -12.59 -17.29
C ALA A 10 -13.23 -13.34 -17.20
N TRP A 11 -13.25 -14.57 -16.68
CA TRP A 11 -14.49 -15.33 -16.44
C TRP A 11 -15.42 -14.61 -15.46
N CYS A 12 -14.86 -14.01 -14.41
CA CYS A 12 -15.62 -13.19 -13.47
C CYS A 12 -15.98 -11.79 -14.00
N ARG A 13 -15.64 -11.46 -15.26
CA ARG A 13 -15.78 -10.12 -15.86
C ARG A 13 -15.03 -9.03 -15.08
N ILE A 14 -13.95 -9.40 -14.39
CA ILE A 14 -13.08 -8.49 -13.64
C ILE A 14 -11.85 -8.16 -14.48
N LYS A 15 -11.52 -6.86 -14.57
CA LYS A 15 -10.28 -6.40 -15.20
C LYS A 15 -9.20 -6.18 -14.16
N PHE A 16 -8.17 -7.02 -14.20
CA PHE A 16 -6.96 -6.80 -13.40
C PHE A 16 -6.21 -5.55 -13.90
N LYS A 17 -5.73 -4.70 -12.99
CA LYS A 17 -5.02 -3.45 -13.31
C LYS A 17 -3.58 -3.54 -12.78
N PRO A 18 -2.60 -4.02 -13.56
CA PRO A 18 -1.23 -4.23 -13.09
C PRO A 18 -0.59 -2.98 -12.48
N LYS A 19 -0.80 -1.80 -13.08
CA LYS A 19 -0.32 -0.51 -12.55
C LYS A 19 -0.84 -0.17 -11.13
N LYS A 20 -2.00 -0.69 -10.73
CA LYS A 20 -2.59 -0.46 -9.40
C LYS A 20 -2.23 -1.54 -8.38
N SER A 21 -1.50 -2.57 -8.81
CA SER A 21 -1.06 -3.68 -7.96
C SER A 21 0.43 -3.55 -7.68
N ARG A 22 0.89 -4.18 -6.60
CA ARG A 22 2.31 -4.34 -6.30
C ARG A 22 2.62 -5.80 -6.09
N SER A 23 3.72 -6.24 -6.68
CA SER A 23 4.18 -7.62 -6.56
C SER A 23 5.30 -7.76 -5.54
N LEU A 24 5.34 -8.91 -4.88
CA LEU A 24 6.38 -9.30 -3.95
C LEU A 24 6.57 -10.82 -4.06
N SER A 25 7.80 -11.26 -4.31
CA SER A 25 8.18 -12.67 -4.27
C SER A 25 9.04 -12.92 -3.05
N ILE A 26 8.68 -13.96 -2.28
CA ILE A 26 9.43 -14.36 -1.08
C ILE A 26 9.89 -15.79 -1.27
N ARG A 27 11.20 -16.01 -1.17
CA ARG A 27 11.82 -17.34 -1.26
C ARG A 27 12.82 -17.50 -0.13
N LYS A 28 12.67 -18.57 0.66
CA LYS A 28 13.51 -18.85 1.84
C LYS A 28 13.66 -17.63 2.76
N VAL A 29 12.54 -16.96 3.07
CA VAL A 29 12.47 -15.78 3.97
C VAL A 29 13.16 -14.52 3.43
N LYS A 30 13.65 -14.55 2.18
CA LYS A 30 14.22 -13.39 1.50
C LYS A 30 13.33 -12.94 0.36
N ILE A 31 13.37 -11.64 0.10
CA ILE A 31 12.68 -11.04 -1.04
C ILE A 31 13.49 -11.39 -2.29
N GLU A 32 12.82 -11.92 -3.29
CA GLU A 32 13.44 -12.31 -4.56
C GLU A 32 13.10 -11.26 -5.63
N GLU A 33 13.92 -10.21 -5.72
CA GLU A 33 13.66 -9.06 -6.59
C GLU A 33 13.74 -9.38 -8.09
N ALA A 34 14.43 -10.47 -8.46
CA ALA A 34 14.53 -10.94 -9.84
C ALA A 34 13.19 -11.47 -10.40
N VAL A 35 12.27 -11.86 -9.52
CA VAL A 35 10.97 -12.42 -9.95
C VAL A 35 9.99 -11.27 -10.19
N THR A 36 9.57 -11.15 -11.45
CA THR A 36 8.59 -10.15 -11.87
C THR A 36 7.32 -10.81 -12.40
N PHE A 37 6.19 -10.12 -12.23
CA PHE A 37 4.88 -10.65 -12.56
C PHE A 37 4.21 -9.83 -13.66
N THR A 38 3.93 -10.47 -14.79
CA THR A 38 3.20 -9.87 -15.92
C THR A 38 1.78 -10.41 -15.97
N VAL A 39 0.79 -9.51 -16.10
CA VAL A 39 -0.62 -9.83 -16.31
C VAL A 39 -1.13 -8.98 -17.46
N ALA A 40 -1.87 -9.59 -18.40
CA ALA A 40 -2.39 -8.90 -19.59
C ALA A 40 -1.30 -8.07 -20.31
N GLU A 41 -0.14 -8.69 -20.55
CA GLU A 41 1.02 -8.11 -21.23
C GLU A 41 1.66 -6.90 -20.55
N GLN A 42 1.22 -6.54 -19.34
CA GLN A 42 1.79 -5.45 -18.56
C GLN A 42 2.47 -5.97 -17.30
N GLN A 43 3.69 -5.49 -17.06
CA GLN A 43 4.46 -5.81 -15.87
C GLN A 43 3.84 -5.11 -14.64
N THR A 44 3.70 -5.86 -13.56
CA THR A 44 3.26 -5.34 -12.26
C THR A 44 4.49 -4.77 -11.54
N PRO A 45 4.49 -3.50 -11.11
CA PRO A 45 5.60 -2.94 -10.35
C PRO A 45 5.79 -3.70 -9.03
N THR A 46 7.02 -3.77 -8.54
CA THR A 46 7.32 -4.43 -7.27
C THR A 46 7.04 -3.48 -6.09
N VAL A 47 6.81 -4.04 -4.90
CA VAL A 47 6.69 -3.24 -3.66
C VAL A 47 8.01 -2.51 -3.35
N SER A 48 9.17 -3.09 -3.70
CA SER A 48 10.48 -2.43 -3.56
C SER A 48 10.59 -1.17 -4.44
N GLN A 49 10.10 -1.22 -5.67
CA GLN A 49 10.17 -0.10 -6.62
C GLN A 49 9.13 0.98 -6.33
N GLU A 50 7.89 0.56 -6.06
CA GLU A 50 6.78 1.47 -5.81
C GLU A 50 6.04 1.03 -4.53
N PRO A 51 6.49 1.45 -3.34
CA PRO A 51 5.78 1.19 -2.10
C PRO A 51 4.32 1.68 -2.17
N VAL A 52 3.42 1.00 -1.48
CA VAL A 52 1.99 1.32 -1.54
C VAL A 52 1.44 1.68 -0.16
N LYS A 53 0.63 2.75 -0.11
CA LYS A 53 -0.15 3.10 1.08
C LYS A 53 -1.54 2.49 0.96
N SER A 54 -1.97 1.74 1.97
CA SER A 54 -3.32 1.17 2.06
C SER A 54 -3.84 1.30 3.48
N LEU A 55 -5.04 1.85 3.65
CA LEU A 55 -5.68 2.08 4.95
C LEU A 55 -4.79 2.84 5.94
N GLY A 56 -4.11 3.89 5.48
CA GLY A 56 -3.19 4.68 6.31
C GLY A 56 -1.80 4.06 6.49
N ARG A 57 -1.61 2.78 6.14
CA ARG A 57 -0.39 2.01 6.35
C ARG A 57 0.49 1.96 5.11
N TRP A 58 1.77 2.24 5.25
CA TRP A 58 2.77 2.02 4.20
C TRP A 58 3.25 0.57 4.18
N TYR A 59 3.26 -0.02 2.99
CA TYR A 59 3.82 -1.33 2.71
C TYR A 59 5.03 -1.15 1.81
N ASP A 60 6.20 -1.46 2.36
CA ASP A 60 7.47 -1.50 1.66
C ASP A 60 7.98 -2.95 1.57
N SER A 61 9.12 -3.13 0.92
CA SER A 61 9.74 -4.43 0.71
C SER A 61 10.03 -5.16 2.02
N SER A 62 10.36 -4.44 3.09
CA SER A 62 10.72 -5.05 4.38
C SER A 62 9.59 -5.87 4.99
N LEU A 63 8.33 -5.50 4.71
CA LEU A 63 7.12 -6.02 5.37
C LEU A 63 7.20 -6.03 6.91
N LYS A 64 8.14 -5.31 7.52
CA LYS A 64 8.32 -5.30 8.96
C LYS A 64 7.30 -4.37 9.60
N ASP A 65 6.85 -4.77 10.78
CA ASP A 65 5.98 -3.95 11.62
C ASP A 65 6.72 -3.18 12.72
N THR A 66 8.06 -3.25 12.74
CA THR A 66 8.89 -2.60 13.76
C THR A 66 8.78 -1.07 13.75
N ARG A 67 8.40 -0.46 12.61
CA ARG A 67 8.25 1.00 12.48
C ARG A 67 6.82 1.50 12.76
N ARG A 68 5.86 0.60 13.00
CA ARG A 68 4.44 0.98 13.13
C ARG A 68 4.19 1.94 14.27
N GLY A 69 4.78 1.70 15.44
CA GLY A 69 4.62 2.60 16.58
C GLY A 69 5.08 4.02 16.26
N VAL A 70 6.24 4.15 15.63
CA VAL A 70 6.80 5.46 15.24
C VAL A 70 5.92 6.14 14.20
N GLU A 71 5.48 5.41 13.17
CA GLU A 71 4.57 5.92 12.14
C GLU A 71 3.23 6.40 12.73
N THR A 72 2.63 5.62 13.63
CA THR A 72 1.36 5.97 14.28
C THR A 72 1.50 7.23 15.13
N VAL A 73 2.57 7.34 15.92
CA VAL A 73 2.83 8.55 16.71
C VAL A 73 3.00 9.76 15.80
N GLN A 74 3.79 9.62 14.73
CA GLN A 74 4.00 10.70 13.76
C GLN A 74 2.69 11.14 13.09
N PHE A 75 1.88 10.20 12.61
CA PHE A 75 0.58 10.51 11.99
C PHE A 75 -0.37 11.20 12.98
N ALA A 76 -0.41 10.75 14.24
CA ALA A 76 -1.23 11.38 15.27
C ALA A 76 -0.76 12.80 15.56
N SER A 77 0.55 13.02 15.71
CA SER A 77 1.12 14.35 15.93
C SER A 77 0.86 15.30 14.76
N GLU A 78 1.04 14.86 13.52
CA GLU A 78 0.74 15.65 12.31
C GLU A 78 -0.74 16.00 12.22
N GLY A 79 -1.62 15.03 12.50
CA GLY A 79 -3.06 15.23 12.53
C GLY A 79 -3.48 16.27 13.58
N LEU A 80 -2.98 16.15 14.81
CA LEU A 80 -3.24 17.10 15.89
C LEU A 80 -2.73 18.51 15.55
N LEU A 81 -1.55 18.62 14.93
CA LEU A 81 -1.02 19.91 14.48
C LEU A 81 -1.90 20.53 13.38
N ALA A 82 -2.41 19.73 12.44
CA ALA A 82 -3.32 20.20 11.41
C ALA A 82 -4.65 20.68 12.00
N ILE A 83 -5.23 19.94 12.96
CA ILE A 83 -6.44 20.34 13.70
C ILE A 83 -6.18 21.62 14.52
N ASN A 84 -5.01 21.75 15.14
CA ASN A 84 -4.68 22.96 15.88
C ASN A 84 -4.61 24.19 14.95
N LYS A 85 -4.06 24.01 13.74
CA LYS A 85 -3.94 25.07 12.73
C LYS A 85 -5.25 25.37 11.99
N CYS A 86 -6.26 24.50 12.05
CA CYS A 86 -7.52 24.80 11.38
C CYS A 86 -8.26 25.92 12.16
N GLY A 87 -8.67 26.98 11.45
CA GLY A 87 -9.26 28.19 12.03
C GLY A 87 -10.69 28.04 12.57
N ILE A 88 -11.13 26.82 12.84
CA ILE A 88 -12.45 26.53 13.41
C ILE A 88 -12.43 26.69 14.93
N GLN A 89 -13.57 27.01 15.52
CA GLN A 89 -13.69 27.13 16.98
C GLN A 89 -13.42 25.79 17.67
N GLY A 90 -12.81 25.84 18.87
CA GLY A 90 -12.37 24.65 19.61
C GLY A 90 -13.45 23.57 19.78
N LYS A 91 -14.70 23.95 20.04
CA LYS A 91 -15.83 23.02 20.17
C LYS A 91 -16.08 22.16 18.92
N PHE A 92 -15.72 22.66 17.74
CA PHE A 92 -15.87 21.93 16.47
C PHE A 92 -14.64 21.07 16.14
N LYS A 93 -13.48 21.37 16.72
CA LYS A 93 -12.24 20.60 16.52
C LYS A 93 -12.34 19.16 17.04
N VAL A 94 -13.20 18.91 18.02
CA VAL A 94 -13.42 17.56 18.58
C VAL A 94 -13.92 16.57 17.53
N TRP A 95 -14.59 17.07 16.48
CA TRP A 95 -15.14 16.26 15.38
C TRP A 95 -14.15 16.02 14.23
N CYS A 96 -12.94 16.58 14.31
CA CYS A 96 -11.88 16.35 13.32
C CYS A 96 -10.97 15.16 13.70
N LEU A 97 -11.18 14.58 14.88
CA LEU A 97 -10.50 13.38 15.37
C LEU A 97 -11.14 12.10 14.80
#